data_AF-A0A1P8WHV2-F1
#
_entry.id   AF-A0A1P8WHV2-F1
#
_cell.length_a   1.000
_cell.length_b   1.000
_cell.length_c   1.000
_cell.angle_alpha   90.00
_cell.angle_beta   90.00
_cell.angle_gamma   90.00
#
_symmetry.space_group_name_H-M   'P 1'
#
loop_
_entity.id
_entity.type
_entity.pdbx_description
1 polymer ?
#
loop_
_entity_poly.entity_id
_entity_poly.type
_entity_poly.pdbx_seq_one_letter_code
_entity_poly.pdbx_strand_id
1 'polypeptide(L)'
;MKVGTDAILLGTWADGNLTPRILDIGTGTGVVALMMAQRFPAAHITAVEVDRDASEQAASNFAASQWADRLTVEHIAIQGYATHATFDLIISNPPFFSGSLKPPDDQRRVARHDDGLPHGDLLYAASRLQSPGGRLAVILPVDQGEEFRRLAAEYGLHCHRQCYVKPTPHKPPHRLLMEFTSNECGPTTEPELVVEIKRHEYSPEFAAMAKPFLLKL
;
A
#
# COMPACT_ATOMS: atom_id res chain seq x y z
N MET A 1 -16.16 -7.62 6.73
CA MET A 1 -14.87 -7.26 6.10
C MET A 1 -13.85 -8.33 6.45
N LYS A 2 -13.16 -8.92 5.45
CA LYS A 2 -12.06 -9.86 5.71
C LYS A 2 -10.76 -9.05 5.80
N VAL A 3 -10.05 -9.17 6.92
CA VAL A 3 -8.79 -8.45 7.16
C VAL A 3 -7.63 -9.43 6.93
N GLY A 4 -6.77 -9.13 5.96
CA GLY A 4 -5.55 -9.89 5.72
C GLY A 4 -4.37 -9.38 6.55
N THR A 5 -3.44 -10.26 6.90
CA THR A 5 -2.21 -9.89 7.63
C THR A 5 -1.42 -8.82 6.90
N ASP A 6 -1.33 -8.88 5.57
CA ASP A 6 -0.60 -7.89 4.76
C ASP A 6 -1.19 -6.48 4.89
N ALA A 7 -2.52 -6.35 4.97
CA ALA A 7 -3.19 -5.07 5.20
C ALA A 7 -2.89 -4.50 6.59
N ILE A 8 -2.85 -5.36 7.62
CA ILE A 8 -2.49 -4.96 8.98
C ILE A 8 -1.02 -4.52 9.02
N LEU A 9 -0.12 -5.32 8.46
CA LEU A 9 1.31 -5.01 8.40
C LEU A 9 1.55 -3.68 7.70
N LEU A 10 1.02 -3.50 6.50
CA LEU A 10 1.16 -2.26 5.74
C LEU A 10 0.53 -1.07 6.48
N GLY A 11 -0.71 -1.24 6.94
CA GLY A 11 -1.47 -0.20 7.62
C GLY A 11 -0.95 0.19 9.00
N THR A 12 -0.10 -0.62 9.63
CA THR A 12 0.57 -0.31 10.91
C THR A 12 1.99 0.22 10.70
N TRP A 13 2.68 -0.26 9.66
CA TRP A 13 4.08 0.05 9.41
C TRP A 13 4.28 1.36 8.62
N ALA A 14 3.40 1.66 7.65
CA ALA A 14 3.54 2.85 6.82
C ALA A 14 3.67 4.12 7.68
N ASP A 15 4.66 4.95 7.37
CA ASP A 15 4.88 6.24 8.02
C ASP A 15 4.17 7.34 7.22
N GLY A 16 3.46 8.18 7.95
CA GLY A 16 2.66 9.26 7.41
C GLY A 16 2.87 10.57 8.15
N ASN A 17 4.02 10.75 8.80
CA ASN A 17 4.29 11.94 9.61
C ASN A 17 3.98 13.24 8.82
N LEU A 18 2.98 14.00 9.30
CA LEU A 18 2.45 15.24 8.66
C LEU A 18 1.79 15.07 7.27
N THR A 19 1.09 13.96 6.99
CA THR A 19 0.40 13.75 5.70
C THR A 19 -1.08 14.22 5.70
N PRO A 20 -1.41 15.40 5.13
CA PRO A 20 -2.80 15.83 4.95
C PRO A 20 -3.55 15.02 3.88
N ARG A 21 -2.87 14.38 2.93
CA ARG A 21 -3.51 13.69 1.80
C ARG A 21 -2.91 12.31 1.56
N ILE A 22 -3.77 11.29 1.61
CA ILE A 22 -3.39 9.89 1.42
C ILE A 22 -4.16 9.30 0.23
N LEU A 23 -3.47 8.56 -0.64
CA LEU A 23 -4.07 7.80 -1.73
C LEU A 23 -3.89 6.30 -1.49
N ASP A 24 -4.98 5.55 -1.37
CA ASP A 24 -4.99 4.08 -1.30
C ASP A 24 -5.31 3.47 -2.67
N ILE A 25 -4.30 2.84 -3.31
CA ILE A 25 -4.43 2.28 -4.66
C ILE A 25 -4.69 0.79 -4.59
N GLY A 26 -5.84 0.36 -5.10
CA GLY A 26 -6.32 -1.02 -4.96
C GLY A 26 -6.83 -1.27 -3.55
N THR A 27 -7.73 -0.39 -3.08
CA THR A 27 -8.17 -0.36 -1.68
C THR A 27 -8.94 -1.62 -1.26
N GLY A 28 -9.42 -2.42 -2.21
CA GLY A 28 -10.31 -3.55 -1.98
C GLY A 28 -11.54 -3.09 -1.22
N THR A 29 -11.83 -3.70 -0.07
CA THR A 29 -12.96 -3.31 0.79
C THR A 29 -12.64 -2.16 1.75
N GLY A 30 -11.51 -1.45 1.59
CA GLY A 30 -11.20 -0.24 2.34
C GLY A 30 -10.45 -0.43 3.67
N VAL A 31 -9.88 -1.61 3.93
CA VAL A 31 -9.22 -1.91 5.23
C VAL A 31 -8.08 -0.92 5.51
N VAL A 32 -7.17 -0.76 4.56
CA VAL A 32 -5.97 0.08 4.74
C VAL A 32 -6.37 1.55 4.82
N ALA A 33 -7.23 2.04 3.93
CA ALA A 33 -7.81 3.37 4.00
C ALA A 33 -8.43 3.71 5.38
N LEU A 34 -9.20 2.79 5.98
CA LEU A 34 -9.76 2.97 7.33
C LEU A 34 -8.67 3.03 8.40
N MET A 35 -7.65 2.17 8.31
CA MET A 35 -6.50 2.22 9.23
C MET A 35 -5.75 3.56 9.11
N MET A 36 -5.59 4.08 7.89
CA MET A 36 -4.97 5.40 7.68
C MET A 36 -5.83 6.51 8.29
N ALA A 37 -7.15 6.48 8.11
CA ALA A 37 -8.07 7.45 8.71
C ALA A 37 -8.04 7.44 10.25
N GLN A 38 -7.85 6.26 10.85
CA GLN A 38 -7.68 6.10 12.30
C GLN A 38 -6.33 6.62 12.79
N ARG A 39 -5.24 6.32 12.08
CA ARG A 39 -3.86 6.68 12.47
C ARG A 39 -3.56 8.16 12.28
N PHE A 40 -4.16 8.77 11.27
CA PHE A 40 -3.89 10.14 10.86
C PHE A 40 -5.19 10.96 10.93
N PRO A 41 -5.53 11.54 12.11
CA PRO A 41 -6.80 12.23 12.33
C PRO A 41 -7.06 13.42 11.40
N ALA A 42 -5.99 14.04 10.87
CA ALA A 42 -6.07 15.18 9.96
C ALA A 42 -6.00 14.80 8.47
N ALA A 43 -5.74 13.53 8.13
CA ALA A 43 -5.58 13.12 6.75
C ALA A 43 -6.94 13.04 6.03
N HIS A 44 -6.96 13.40 4.75
CA HIS A 44 -8.04 13.05 3.82
C HIS A 44 -7.55 11.88 2.96
N ILE A 45 -8.36 10.83 2.91
CA ILE A 45 -8.01 9.58 2.26
C ILE A 45 -8.88 9.44 1.02
N THR A 46 -8.23 9.41 -0.13
CA THR A 46 -8.85 9.02 -1.39
C THR A 46 -8.43 7.59 -1.69
N ALA A 47 -9.38 6.75 -2.06
CA ALA A 47 -9.15 5.38 -2.44
C ALA A 47 -9.58 5.16 -3.89
N VAL A 48 -8.81 4.35 -4.63
CA VAL A 48 -9.19 3.92 -5.98
C VAL A 48 -9.26 2.40 -6.03
N GLU A 49 -10.30 1.89 -6.66
CA GLU A 49 -10.54 0.45 -6.80
C GLU A 49 -11.16 0.16 -8.17
N VAL A 50 -10.64 -0.87 -8.86
CA VAL A 50 -11.11 -1.28 -10.19
C VAL A 50 -12.25 -2.29 -10.11
N ASP A 51 -12.34 -3.06 -9.03
CA ASP A 51 -13.43 -4.00 -8.81
C ASP A 51 -14.66 -3.28 -8.23
N ARG A 52 -15.77 -3.37 -8.98
CA ARG A 52 -17.02 -2.69 -8.64
C ARG A 52 -17.55 -3.11 -7.26
N ASP A 53 -17.65 -4.40 -7.01
CA ASP A 53 -18.24 -4.93 -5.78
C ASP A 53 -17.39 -4.56 -4.55
N ALA A 54 -16.05 -4.63 -4.68
CA ALA A 54 -15.12 -4.18 -3.66
C ALA A 54 -15.24 -2.68 -3.39
N SER A 55 -15.34 -1.85 -4.43
CA SER A 55 -15.48 -0.39 -4.29
C SER A 55 -16.79 0.00 -3.59
N GLU A 56 -17.91 -0.66 -3.92
CA GLU A 56 -19.20 -0.44 -3.27
C GLU A 56 -19.15 -0.88 -1.80
N GLN A 57 -18.50 -2.02 -1.53
CA GLN A 57 -18.30 -2.49 -0.17
C GLN A 57 -17.40 -1.55 0.63
N ALA A 58 -16.34 -0.99 0.03
CA ALA A 58 -15.49 0.03 0.64
C ALA A 58 -16.28 1.30 0.97
N ALA A 59 -17.11 1.79 0.04
CA ALA A 59 -17.98 2.96 0.27
C ALA A 59 -18.92 2.72 1.46
N SER A 60 -19.54 1.55 1.53
CA SER A 60 -20.39 1.16 2.67
C SER A 60 -19.60 1.10 3.98
N ASN A 61 -18.38 0.56 3.97
CA ASN A 61 -17.53 0.51 5.16
C ASN A 61 -17.07 1.90 5.61
N PHE A 62 -16.76 2.79 4.67
CA PHE A 62 -16.38 4.18 4.96
C PHE A 62 -17.54 4.94 5.59
N ALA A 63 -18.74 4.84 4.99
CA ALA A 63 -19.96 5.48 5.51
C ALA A 63 -20.35 4.97 6.90
N ALA A 64 -20.09 3.69 7.20
CA ALA A 64 -20.34 3.10 8.51
C ALA A 64 -19.25 3.43 9.57
N SER A 65 -18.17 4.09 9.18
CA SER A 65 -17.07 4.45 10.07
C SER A 65 -17.25 5.84 10.69
N GLN A 66 -16.56 6.09 11.80
CA GLN A 66 -16.51 7.41 12.43
C GLN A 66 -15.69 8.46 11.62
N TRP A 67 -15.13 8.07 10.48
CA TRP A 67 -14.26 8.92 9.64
C TRP A 67 -14.84 9.18 8.25
N ALA A 68 -16.13 8.92 8.04
CA ALA A 68 -16.80 9.02 6.75
C ALA A 68 -16.52 10.33 6.00
N ASP A 69 -16.49 11.46 6.72
CA ASP A 69 -16.27 12.80 6.15
C ASP A 69 -14.88 13.00 5.51
N ARG A 70 -13.93 12.09 5.75
CA ARG A 70 -12.54 12.18 5.27
C ARG A 70 -12.14 11.04 4.34
N LEU A 71 -13.08 10.15 4.01
CA LEU A 71 -12.83 8.94 3.21
C LEU A 71 -13.66 8.98 1.94
N THR A 72 -13.01 8.94 0.79
CA THR A 72 -13.67 8.78 -0.50
C THR A 72 -13.14 7.54 -1.23
N VAL A 73 -14.00 6.85 -1.96
CA VAL A 73 -13.59 5.78 -2.88
C VAL A 73 -14.13 6.08 -4.27
N GLU A 74 -13.28 5.89 -5.27
CA GLU A 74 -13.62 5.99 -6.68
C GLU A 74 -13.48 4.62 -7.34
N HIS A 75 -14.55 4.18 -8.00
CA HIS A 75 -14.52 2.97 -8.83
C HIS A 75 -13.84 3.30 -10.16
N ILE A 76 -12.52 3.20 -10.19
CA ILE A 76 -11.67 3.56 -11.31
C ILE A 76 -10.34 2.79 -11.26
N ALA A 77 -9.88 2.33 -12.40
CA ALA A 77 -8.51 1.82 -12.55
C ALA A 77 -7.52 2.98 -12.38
N ILE A 78 -6.40 2.79 -11.67
CA ILE A 78 -5.41 3.85 -11.43
C ILE A 78 -4.86 4.48 -12.72
N GLN A 79 -4.82 3.70 -13.80
CA GLN A 79 -4.39 4.16 -15.13
C GLN A 79 -5.29 5.27 -15.68
N GLY A 80 -6.59 5.25 -15.33
CA GLY A 80 -7.57 6.27 -15.68
C GLY A 80 -7.74 7.38 -14.65
N TYR A 81 -7.14 7.24 -13.46
CA TYR A 81 -7.30 8.20 -12.38
C TYR A 81 -6.52 9.49 -12.66
N ALA A 82 -7.25 10.56 -12.99
CA ALA A 82 -6.71 11.86 -13.33
C ALA A 82 -7.10 12.89 -12.27
N THR A 83 -6.11 13.56 -11.69
CA THR A 83 -6.31 14.62 -10.70
C THR A 83 -5.17 15.62 -10.75
N HIS A 84 -5.43 16.86 -10.35
CA HIS A 84 -4.40 17.88 -10.10
C HIS A 84 -3.83 17.80 -8.68
N ALA A 85 -4.42 16.96 -7.83
CA ALA A 85 -3.94 16.71 -6.49
C ALA A 85 -2.63 15.91 -6.49
N THR A 86 -1.78 16.22 -5.52
CA THR A 86 -0.69 15.35 -5.09
C THR A 86 -0.96 14.79 -3.71
N PHE A 87 -0.29 13.70 -3.37
CA PHE A 87 -0.48 12.93 -2.15
C PHE A 87 0.83 12.78 -1.40
N ASP A 88 0.76 12.98 -0.10
CA ASP A 88 1.93 12.91 0.79
C ASP A 88 2.24 11.47 1.18
N LEU A 89 1.23 10.60 1.15
CA LEU A 89 1.39 9.15 1.24
C LEU A 89 0.51 8.48 0.18
N ILE A 90 1.13 7.66 -0.64
CA ILE A 90 0.47 6.70 -1.51
C ILE A 90 0.69 5.33 -0.88
N ILE A 91 -0.35 4.53 -0.74
CA ILE A 91 -0.29 3.23 -0.11
C ILE A 91 -0.92 2.19 -1.04
N SER A 92 -0.31 1.01 -1.15
CA SER A 92 -0.86 -0.06 -1.95
C SER A 92 -0.41 -1.44 -1.44
N ASN A 93 -1.36 -2.36 -1.38
CA ASN A 93 -1.09 -3.79 -1.26
C ASN A 93 -1.43 -4.45 -2.61
N PRO A 94 -0.58 -4.28 -3.65
CA PRO A 94 -0.92 -4.69 -5.00
C PRO A 94 -1.04 -6.23 -5.09
N PRO A 95 -1.92 -6.75 -5.96
CA PRO A 95 -2.03 -8.18 -6.18
C PRO A 95 -0.74 -8.75 -6.77
N PHE A 96 -0.36 -9.96 -6.36
CA PHE A 96 0.95 -10.57 -6.63
C PHE A 96 1.15 -11.11 -8.06
N PHE A 97 0.41 -10.59 -9.06
CA PHE A 97 0.45 -11.11 -10.42
C PHE A 97 1.61 -10.50 -11.20
N SER A 98 2.67 -11.29 -11.38
CA SER A 98 3.79 -10.97 -12.28
C SER A 98 3.37 -11.15 -13.75
N GLY A 99 2.60 -10.21 -14.29
CA GLY A 99 2.42 -10.06 -15.73
C GLY A 99 3.65 -9.38 -16.30
N SER A 100 4.61 -10.17 -16.81
CA SER A 100 5.84 -9.80 -17.53
C SER A 100 6.01 -8.30 -17.85
N LEU A 101 7.00 -7.68 -17.22
CA LEU A 101 7.50 -6.34 -17.51
C LEU A 101 7.91 -6.26 -18.98
N LYS A 102 7.24 -5.40 -19.75
CA LYS A 102 7.75 -4.89 -21.02
C LYS A 102 7.76 -3.35 -20.95
N PRO A 103 8.77 -2.69 -21.55
CA PRO A 103 8.88 -1.23 -21.52
C PRO A 103 7.64 -0.57 -22.16
N PRO A 104 7.34 0.69 -21.81
CA PRO A 104 6.20 1.39 -22.36
C PRO A 104 6.44 1.74 -23.83
N ASP A 105 5.77 1.03 -24.74
CA ASP A 105 5.31 1.61 -25.99
C ASP A 105 3.95 2.26 -25.70
N ASP A 106 3.84 3.58 -25.89
CA ASP A 106 2.66 4.41 -25.60
C ASP A 106 1.36 3.87 -26.24
N GLN A 107 1.46 3.09 -27.31
CA GLN A 107 0.31 2.59 -28.07
C GLN A 107 -0.38 1.35 -27.48
N ARG A 108 0.17 0.68 -26.46
CA ARG A 108 -0.40 -0.58 -25.92
C ARG A 108 -1.19 -0.45 -24.61
N ARG A 109 -1.27 0.74 -24.02
CA ARG A 109 -1.97 0.97 -22.73
C ARG A 109 -3.48 0.76 -22.76
N VAL A 110 -4.11 0.88 -23.94
CA VAL A 110 -5.58 0.87 -24.08
C VAL A 110 -6.23 -0.51 -23.87
N ALA A 111 -5.47 -1.61 -23.98
CA ALA A 111 -6.04 -2.96 -23.99
C ALA A 111 -6.08 -3.67 -22.62
N ARG A 112 -5.65 -3.04 -21.52
CA ARG A 112 -5.44 -3.69 -20.21
C ARG A 112 -6.31 -3.14 -19.07
N HIS A 113 -7.42 -2.48 -19.39
CA HIS A 113 -8.29 -1.93 -18.36
C HIS A 113 -8.99 -2.98 -17.48
N ASP A 114 -8.94 -4.27 -17.85
CA ASP A 114 -9.63 -5.37 -17.13
C ASP A 114 -8.71 -6.33 -16.33
N ASP A 115 -7.38 -6.31 -16.51
CA ASP A 115 -6.50 -7.37 -16.00
C ASP A 115 -5.39 -6.85 -15.07
N GLY A 116 -5.79 -6.47 -13.85
CA GLY A 116 -4.90 -6.28 -12.70
C GLY A 116 -4.19 -4.93 -12.60
N LEU A 117 -3.35 -4.81 -11.56
CA LEU A 117 -2.52 -3.64 -11.29
C LEU A 117 -1.04 -3.98 -11.55
N PRO A 118 -0.52 -3.80 -12.78
CA PRO A 118 0.90 -4.01 -13.05
C PRO A 118 1.77 -3.08 -12.19
N HIS A 119 2.90 -3.59 -11.70
CA HIS A 119 3.83 -2.79 -10.89
C HIS A 119 4.28 -1.51 -11.58
N GLY A 120 4.51 -1.54 -12.90
CA GLY A 120 4.86 -0.34 -13.67
C GLY A 120 3.75 0.71 -13.69
N ASP A 121 2.47 0.30 -13.73
CA ASP A 121 1.36 1.25 -13.69
C ASP A 121 1.20 1.88 -12.29
N LEU A 122 1.42 1.10 -11.22
CA LEU A 122 1.47 1.61 -9.85
C LEU A 122 2.63 2.61 -9.67
N LEU A 123 3.83 2.26 -10.15
CA LEU A 123 5.02 3.12 -10.06
C LEU A 123 4.86 4.40 -10.88
N TYR A 124 4.29 4.32 -12.08
CA TYR A 124 3.97 5.49 -12.90
C TYR A 124 2.95 6.40 -12.22
N ALA A 125 1.91 5.83 -11.62
CA ALA A 125 0.92 6.60 -10.87
C ALA A 125 1.57 7.28 -9.66
N ALA A 126 2.41 6.55 -8.91
CA ALA A 126 3.10 7.08 -7.74
C ALA A 126 4.05 8.21 -8.12
N SER A 127 4.89 8.05 -9.15
CA SER A 127 5.83 9.11 -9.56
C SER A 127 5.13 10.40 -10.01
N ARG A 128 3.92 10.28 -10.58
CA ARG A 128 3.11 11.43 -11.01
C ARG A 128 2.32 12.08 -9.88
N LEU A 129 1.80 11.29 -8.95
CA LEU A 129 0.82 11.73 -7.94
C LEU A 129 1.46 12.04 -6.57
N GLN A 130 2.70 11.63 -6.33
CA GLN A 130 3.38 11.88 -5.07
C GLN A 130 3.77 13.36 -4.95
N SER A 131 3.51 13.95 -3.79
CA SER A 131 3.93 15.32 -3.48
C SER A 131 5.46 15.39 -3.30
N PRO A 132 6.08 16.58 -3.44
CA PRO A 132 7.50 16.74 -3.09
C PRO A 132 7.76 16.29 -1.65
N GLY A 133 8.61 15.28 -1.48
CA GLY A 133 8.89 14.71 -0.16
C GLY A 133 7.82 13.74 0.36
N GLY A 134 6.76 13.45 -0.40
CA GLY A 134 5.79 12.39 -0.10
C GLY A 134 6.41 11.00 -0.16
N ARG A 135 5.60 9.96 0.05
CA ARG A 135 6.05 8.55 0.07
C ARG A 135 5.09 7.63 -0.68
N LEU A 136 5.63 6.54 -1.23
CA LEU A 136 4.87 5.36 -1.64
C LEU A 136 5.19 4.22 -0.69
N ALA A 137 4.20 3.66 0.01
CA ALA A 137 4.33 2.49 0.87
C ALA A 137 3.69 1.26 0.23
N VAL A 138 4.42 0.15 0.17
CA VAL A 138 3.95 -1.12 -0.40
C VAL A 138 4.37 -2.32 0.45
N ILE A 139 3.59 -3.40 0.34
CA ILE A 139 3.96 -4.73 0.84
C ILE A 139 3.89 -5.75 -0.29
N LEU A 140 4.94 -6.56 -0.45
CA LEU A 140 5.06 -7.56 -1.51
C LEU A 140 5.77 -8.82 -1.00
N PRO A 141 5.64 -9.99 -1.65
CA PRO A 141 6.53 -11.13 -1.44
C PRO A 141 7.97 -10.72 -1.70
N VAL A 142 8.94 -11.25 -0.95
CA VAL A 142 10.34 -10.78 -0.99
C VAL A 142 10.90 -10.72 -2.42
N ASP A 143 10.78 -11.80 -3.19
CA ASP A 143 11.30 -11.84 -4.56
C ASP A 143 10.66 -10.79 -5.47
N GLN A 144 9.35 -10.56 -5.31
CA GLN A 144 8.60 -9.55 -6.07
C GLN A 144 8.91 -8.14 -5.59
N GLY A 145 9.16 -7.96 -4.29
CA GLY A 145 9.54 -6.69 -3.69
C GLY A 145 10.91 -6.23 -4.18
N GLU A 146 11.88 -7.12 -4.28
CA GLU A 146 13.19 -6.80 -4.86
C GLU A 146 13.09 -6.42 -6.34
N GLU A 147 12.24 -7.10 -7.11
CA GLU A 147 11.99 -6.71 -8.50
C GLU A 147 11.26 -5.36 -8.60
N PHE A 148 10.25 -5.15 -7.76
CA PHE A 148 9.54 -3.86 -7.67
C PHE A 148 10.51 -2.73 -7.34
N ARG A 149 11.44 -2.95 -6.40
CA ARG A 149 12.45 -1.98 -6.01
C ARG A 149 13.41 -1.63 -7.15
N ARG A 150 13.83 -2.62 -7.95
CA ARG A 150 14.64 -2.37 -9.15
C ARG A 150 13.87 -1.53 -10.17
N LEU A 151 12.64 -1.93 -10.47
CA LEU A 151 11.78 -1.22 -11.41
C LEU A 151 11.46 0.21 -10.95
N ALA A 152 11.26 0.44 -9.65
CA ALA A 152 10.97 1.75 -9.09
C ALA A 152 12.02 2.82 -9.46
N ALA A 153 13.29 2.42 -9.55
CA ALA A 153 14.37 3.31 -9.93
C ALA A 153 14.20 3.86 -11.37
N GLU A 154 13.59 3.09 -12.28
CA GLU A 154 13.28 3.54 -13.64
C GLU A 154 12.21 4.64 -13.68
N TYR A 155 11.42 4.77 -12.61
CA TYR A 155 10.40 5.81 -12.42
C TYR A 155 10.88 6.96 -11.52
N GLY A 156 12.18 7.00 -11.16
CA GLY A 156 12.73 8.02 -10.26
C GLY A 156 12.28 7.86 -8.80
N LEU A 157 11.87 6.65 -8.41
CA LEU A 157 11.45 6.33 -7.05
C LEU A 157 12.52 5.48 -6.37
N HIS A 158 13.02 5.97 -5.23
CA HIS A 158 14.12 5.36 -4.48
C HIS A 158 13.60 4.80 -3.16
N CYS A 159 13.91 3.53 -2.88
CA CYS A 159 13.56 2.92 -1.61
C CYS A 159 14.39 3.55 -0.49
N HIS A 160 13.72 4.18 0.47
CA HIS A 160 14.38 4.88 1.58
C HIS A 160 14.25 4.13 2.91
N ARG A 161 13.24 3.26 3.04
CA ARG A 161 12.96 2.46 4.23
C ARG A 161 12.40 1.09 3.84
N GLN A 162 12.83 0.03 4.50
CA GLN A 162 12.32 -1.32 4.27
C GLN A 162 12.35 -2.19 5.53
N CYS A 163 11.45 -3.17 5.61
CA CYS A 163 11.38 -4.16 6.68
C CYS A 163 11.02 -5.55 6.12
N TYR A 164 11.83 -6.54 6.46
CA TYR A 164 11.58 -7.95 6.12
C TYR A 164 10.65 -8.58 7.15
N VAL A 165 9.61 -9.28 6.71
CA VAL A 165 8.61 -9.87 7.60
C VAL A 165 8.65 -11.40 7.54
N LYS A 166 8.86 -12.00 8.71
CA LYS A 166 8.89 -13.44 8.94
C LYS A 166 7.57 -13.92 9.51
N PRO A 167 7.03 -15.04 9.04
CA PRO A 167 5.80 -15.59 9.60
C PRO A 167 6.06 -16.12 11.03
N THR A 168 7.22 -16.73 11.27
CA THR A 168 7.68 -17.24 12.56
C THR A 168 9.20 -17.09 12.70
N PRO A 169 9.81 -17.15 13.90
CA PRO A 169 11.25 -16.93 14.09
C PRO A 169 12.16 -17.83 13.23
N HIS A 170 11.73 -19.07 12.97
CA HIS A 170 12.50 -20.09 12.27
C HIS A 170 12.26 -20.17 10.76
N LYS A 171 11.33 -19.38 10.23
CA LYS A 171 11.02 -19.36 8.78
C LYS A 171 11.69 -18.15 8.13
N PRO A 172 12.10 -18.26 6.85
CA PRO A 172 12.65 -17.11 6.13
C PRO A 172 11.59 -16.00 5.98
N PRO A 173 12.03 -14.75 5.77
CA PRO A 173 11.13 -13.68 5.38
C PRO A 173 10.34 -14.04 4.12
N HIS A 174 9.07 -13.69 4.10
CA HIS A 174 8.15 -14.00 3.00
C HIS A 174 7.39 -12.77 2.49
N ARG A 175 7.54 -11.65 3.19
CA ARG A 175 7.05 -10.33 2.80
C ARG A 175 8.14 -9.30 3.03
N LEU A 176 8.09 -8.26 2.22
CA LEU A 176 8.95 -7.10 2.26
C LEU A 176 8.05 -5.87 2.24
N LEU A 177 8.11 -5.11 3.34
CA LEU A 177 7.53 -3.77 3.46
C LEU A 177 8.56 -2.77 2.94
N MET A 178 8.14 -1.83 2.09
CA MET A 178 9.02 -0.84 1.50
C MET A 178 8.34 0.52 1.41
N GLU A 179 9.12 1.58 1.58
CA GLU A 179 8.72 2.93 1.26
C GLU A 179 9.69 3.61 0.29
N PHE A 180 9.11 4.26 -0.71
CA PHE A 180 9.83 4.95 -1.77
C PHE A 180 9.64 6.46 -1.69
N THR A 181 10.66 7.20 -2.11
CA THR A 181 10.65 8.66 -2.23
C THR A 181 11.23 9.08 -3.57
N SER A 182 10.87 10.28 -4.05
CA SER A 182 11.46 10.87 -5.26
C SER A 182 12.89 11.38 -5.05
N ASN A 183 13.35 11.47 -3.80
CA ASN A 183 14.71 11.90 -3.48
C ASN A 183 15.67 10.72 -3.61
N GLU A 184 16.80 10.91 -4.26
CA GLU A 184 17.85 9.88 -4.32
C GLU A 184 18.32 9.49 -2.92
N CYS A 185 18.23 8.20 -2.61
CA CYS A 185 18.66 7.63 -1.33
C CYS A 185 18.92 6.12 -1.44
N GLY A 186 19.61 5.58 -0.44
CA GLY A 186 19.65 4.15 -0.18
C GLY A 186 18.63 3.74 0.90
N PRO A 187 18.21 2.46 0.94
CA PRO A 187 17.24 2.01 1.92
C PRO A 187 17.85 1.89 3.31
N THR A 188 17.20 2.48 4.30
CA THR A 188 17.39 2.09 5.71
C THR A 188 16.65 0.78 5.94
N THR A 189 17.37 -0.26 6.36
CA THR A 189 16.76 -1.56 6.66
C THR A 189 16.46 -1.63 8.15
N GLU A 190 15.18 -1.71 8.48
CA GLU A 190 14.72 -1.94 9.84
C GLU A 190 14.95 -3.40 10.27
N PRO A 191 14.98 -3.70 11.58
CA PRO A 191 15.00 -5.08 12.07
C PRO A 191 13.86 -5.92 11.48
N GLU A 192 14.12 -7.23 11.32
CA GLU A 192 13.09 -8.15 10.82
C GLU A 192 11.88 -8.18 11.78
N LEU A 193 10.68 -8.09 11.22
CA LEU A 193 9.43 -8.22 11.98
C LEU A 193 8.95 -9.67 11.94
N VAL A 194 8.76 -10.28 13.11
CA VAL A 194 8.16 -11.61 13.23
C VAL A 194 6.66 -11.45 13.52
N VAL A 195 5.79 -12.16 12.80
CA VAL A 195 4.33 -12.08 13.01
C VAL A 195 3.89 -12.95 14.20
N GLU A 196 4.20 -14.24 14.17
CA GLU A 196 3.80 -15.20 15.22
C GLU A 196 5.04 -15.83 15.87
N ILE A 197 5.04 -15.95 17.20
CA ILE A 197 6.08 -16.72 17.92
C ILE A 197 5.70 -18.19 18.06
N LYS A 198 4.40 -18.49 18.12
CA LYS A 198 3.81 -19.84 18.03
C LYS A 198 2.48 -19.75 17.30
N ARG A 199 1.93 -20.90 16.91
CA ARG A 199 0.64 -20.98 16.23
C ARG A 199 -0.44 -20.25 17.04
N HIS A 200 -1.02 -19.19 16.45
CA HIS A 200 -2.02 -18.32 17.09
C HIS A 200 -1.51 -17.50 18.29
N GLU A 201 -0.19 -17.32 18.42
CA GLU A 201 0.46 -16.48 19.44
C GLU A 201 1.30 -15.42 18.71
N TYR A 202 0.78 -14.20 18.60
CA TYR A 202 1.48 -13.07 17.96
C TYR A 202 2.74 -12.67 18.72
N SER A 203 3.75 -12.18 18.00
CA SER A 203 4.93 -11.58 18.64
C SER A 203 4.54 -10.30 19.42
N PRO A 204 5.25 -9.95 20.50
CA PRO A 204 5.02 -8.69 21.21
C PRO A 204 5.09 -7.46 20.30
N GLU A 205 6.02 -7.44 19.35
CA GLU A 205 6.22 -6.35 18.40
C GLU A 205 5.02 -6.19 17.46
N PHE A 206 4.59 -7.28 16.81
CA PHE A 206 3.43 -7.26 15.92
C PHE A 206 2.14 -6.95 16.69
N ALA A 207 1.96 -7.54 17.87
CA ALA A 207 0.81 -7.28 18.73
C ALA A 207 0.73 -5.80 19.13
N ALA A 208 1.86 -5.18 19.51
CA ALA A 208 1.90 -3.75 19.84
C ALA A 208 1.51 -2.87 18.65
N MET A 209 1.99 -3.19 17.45
CA MET A 209 1.64 -2.49 16.21
C MET A 209 0.15 -2.64 15.87
N ALA A 210 -0.39 -3.85 15.97
CA ALA A 210 -1.76 -4.17 15.55
C ALA A 210 -2.84 -3.83 16.60
N LYS A 211 -2.47 -3.66 17.88
CA LYS A 211 -3.37 -3.37 19.00
C LYS A 211 -4.38 -2.24 18.76
N PRO A 212 -4.06 -1.12 18.07
CA PRO A 212 -5.06 -0.09 17.81
C PRO A 212 -6.18 -0.53 16.85
N PHE A 213 -5.97 -1.58 16.05
CA PHE A 213 -6.87 -1.98 14.96
C PHE A 213 -7.60 -3.30 15.20
N LEU A 214 -7.05 -4.17 16.06
CA LEU A 214 -7.61 -5.48 16.34
C LEU A 214 -8.28 -5.53 17.72
N LEU A 215 -9.56 -5.88 17.74
CA LEU A 215 -10.35 -6.05 18.98
C LEU A 215 -9.90 -7.26 19.82
N LYS A 216 -9.25 -8.25 19.19
CA LYS A 216 -8.69 -9.45 19.81
C LYS A 216 -7.36 -9.77 19.14
N LEU A 217 -6.32 -9.94 19.95
CA LEU A 217 -4.97 -10.36 19.57
C LEU A 217 -4.69 -11.72 20.20
#